data_AF-A0A9D1ELK1-F1
#
_entry.id   AF-A0A9D1ELK1-F1
#
_cell.length_a   1.000
_cell.length_b   1.000
_cell.length_c   1.000
_cell.angle_alpha   90.00
_cell.angle_beta   90.00
_cell.angle_gamma   90.00
#
_symmetry.space_group_name_H-M   'P 1'
#
loop_
_entity.id
_entity.type
_entity.pdbx_description
1 polymer ?
#
loop_
_entity_poly.entity_id
_entity_poly.type
_entity_poly.pdbx_seq_one_letter_code
_entity_poly.pdbx_strand_id
1 'polypeptide(L)' 'QDQTSGQEDKQTSSARTTYRVKKGDTISQISAAYYGTISMVPQICELNDISQEDIIYEGQLLLLP' A
#
# COMPACT_ATOMS: atom_id res chain seq x y z
N GLN A 1 5.12 -28.95 -16.70
CA GLN A 1 5.70 -28.30 -15.51
C GLN A 1 6.14 -26.94 -16.00
N ASP A 2 5.39 -25.88 -15.70
CA ASP A 2 5.51 -25.17 -14.43
C ASP A 2 4.14 -24.62 -13.97
N GLN A 3 3.80 -24.83 -12.70
CA GLN A 3 2.64 -24.25 -12.02
C GLN A 3 3.17 -23.34 -10.92
N THR A 4 2.78 -22.06 -10.90
CA THR A 4 2.61 -21.25 -9.68
C THR A 4 1.66 -20.09 -10.06
N SER A 5 0.34 -20.18 -9.83
CA SER A 5 -0.38 -19.78 -8.59
C SER A 5 0.03 -18.36 -8.12
N GLY A 6 -0.86 -17.36 -8.03
CA GLY A 6 -2.29 -17.34 -8.24
C GLY A 6 -2.91 -15.95 -8.07
N GLN A 7 -4.23 -15.95 -8.27
CA GLN A 7 -5.23 -14.94 -7.86
C GLN A 7 -5.37 -13.69 -8.74
N GLU A 8 -6.15 -13.89 -9.80
CA GLU A 8 -7.21 -12.96 -10.19
C GLU A 8 -8.16 -12.73 -9.01
N ASP A 9 -8.23 -11.51 -8.46
CA ASP A 9 -9.39 -11.08 -7.68
C ASP A 9 -9.70 -9.59 -7.86
N LYS A 10 -10.86 -9.35 -8.49
CA LYS A 10 -11.74 -8.19 -8.40
C LYS A 10 -11.26 -6.83 -8.93
N GLN A 11 -11.48 -6.72 -10.23
CA GLN A 11 -12.06 -5.55 -10.89
C GLN A 11 -13.28 -4.99 -10.13
N THR A 12 -13.05 -3.98 -9.29
CA THR A 12 -14.00 -2.88 -9.06
C THR A 12 -13.28 -1.57 -9.33
N SER A 13 -13.66 -0.96 -10.45
CA SER A 13 -13.12 0.26 -11.01
C SER A 13 -13.39 1.46 -10.09
N SER A 14 -12.56 1.62 -9.07
CA SER A 14 -12.20 2.92 -8.51
C SER A 14 -10.73 3.07 -8.86
N ALA A 15 -10.31 4.18 -9.45
CA ALA A 15 -8.91 4.41 -9.80
C ALA A 15 -8.08 4.53 -8.50
N ARG A 16 -7.76 3.39 -7.89
CA ARG A 16 -6.94 3.32 -6.68
C ARG A 16 -5.53 3.72 -7.06
N THR A 17 -4.98 4.65 -6.29
CA THR A 17 -3.60 5.08 -6.49
C THR A 17 -2.68 4.04 -5.86
N THR A 18 -1.68 3.57 -6.59
CA THR A 18 -0.66 2.68 -6.04
C THR A 18 0.63 3.46 -5.87
N TYR A 19 1.20 3.41 -4.67
CA TYR A 19 2.51 3.98 -4.37
C TYR A 19 3.56 2.89 -4.29
N ARG A 20 4.70 3.12 -4.93
CA ARG A 20 5.89 2.28 -4.76
C ARG A 20 6.77 2.90 -3.70
N VAL A 21 6.87 2.22 -2.56
CA VAL A 21 7.70 2.63 -1.41
C VAL A 21 9.14 2.82 -1.87
N LYS A 22 9.73 3.98 -1.54
CA LYS A 22 11.15 4.25 -1.78
C LYS A 22 11.94 4.04 -0.51
N LYS A 23 13.26 3.91 -0.67
CA LYS A 23 14.17 3.74 0.45
C LYS A 23 14.01 4.86 1.48
N GLY A 24 13.65 4.49 2.71
CA GLY A 24 13.48 5.42 3.82
C GLY A 24 12.09 6.07 3.91
N ASP A 25 11.15 5.72 3.02
CA ASP A 25 9.75 6.09 3.20
C ASP A 25 9.11 5.28 4.34
N THR A 26 8.17 5.91 5.03
CA THR A 26 7.31 5.27 6.04
C THR A 26 5.85 5.48 5.66
N ILE A 27 4.95 4.60 6.13
CA ILE A 27 3.50 4.74 5.84
C ILE A 27 3.02 6.13 6.25
N SER A 28 3.49 6.65 7.39
CA SER A 28 3.19 8.00 7.87
C SER A 28 3.67 9.09 6.92
N GLN A 29 4.90 9.01 6.41
CA GLN A 29 5.41 9.99 5.44
C GLN A 29 4.68 9.91 4.10
N ILE A 30 4.40 8.72 3.60
CA ILE A 30 3.66 8.53 2.35
C ILE A 30 2.26 9.10 2.50
N SER A 31 1.57 8.76 3.59
CA SER A 31 0.25 9.29 3.93
C SER A 31 0.25 10.82 3.99
N ALA A 32 1.21 11.42 4.72
CA ALA A 32 1.35 12.86 4.81
C ALA A 32 1.74 13.52 3.47
N ALA A 33 2.54 12.85 2.63
CA ALA A 33 2.95 13.37 1.33
C ALA A 33 1.81 13.34 0.30
N TYR A 34 0.95 12.31 0.36
CA TYR A 34 -0.17 12.14 -0.56
C TYR A 34 -1.44 12.88 -0.13
N TYR A 35 -1.77 12.84 1.16
CA TYR A 35 -3.01 13.39 1.72
C TYR A 35 -2.80 14.64 2.59
N GLY A 36 -1.56 15.02 2.87
CA GLY A 36 -1.26 16.12 3.80
C GLY A 36 -1.45 15.75 5.28
N THR A 37 -1.87 14.53 5.59
CA THR A 37 -2.14 14.06 6.96
C THR A 37 -1.69 12.62 7.15
N ILE A 38 -1.31 12.28 8.39
CA ILE A 38 -1.04 10.90 8.80
C ILE A 38 -2.33 10.14 9.17
N SER A 39 -3.49 10.79 9.18
CA SER A 39 -4.77 10.12 9.50
C SER A 39 -5.17 9.04 8.49
N MET A 40 -4.60 9.04 7.28
CA MET A 40 -4.81 7.98 6.30
C MET A 40 -3.95 6.73 6.55
N VAL A 41 -2.95 6.78 7.44
CA VAL A 41 -2.10 5.62 7.77
C VAL A 41 -2.91 4.35 8.09
N PRO A 42 -3.90 4.36 9.01
CA PRO A 42 -4.69 3.18 9.30
C PRO A 42 -5.49 2.67 8.08
N GLN A 43 -5.96 3.55 7.20
CA GLN A 43 -6.64 3.13 5.97
C GLN A 43 -5.70 2.50 4.96
N ILE A 44 -4.49 3.04 4.79
CA ILE A 44 -3.45 2.45 3.94
C ILE A 44 -3.07 1.07 4.49
N CYS A 45 -2.92 0.94 5.80
CA CYS A 45 -2.66 -0.32 6.47
C CYS A 45 -3.75 -1.36 6.19
N GLU A 46 -5.02 -1.01 6.44
CA GLU A 46 -6.17 -1.88 6.19
C GLU A 46 -6.30 -2.26 4.70
N LEU A 47 -6.00 -1.35 3.78
CA LEU A 47 -6.02 -1.60 2.34
C LEU A 47 -4.93 -2.56 1.85
N ASN A 48 -3.80 -2.62 2.54
CA ASN A 48 -2.64 -3.41 2.15
C ASN A 48 -2.45 -4.66 3.01
N ASP A 49 -3.38 -4.92 3.94
CA ASP A 49 -3.28 -6.01 4.90
C ASP A 49 -1.95 -5.97 5.70
N ILE A 50 -1.51 -4.76 6.05
CA ILE A 50 -0.31 -4.51 6.85
C ILE A 50 -0.67 -3.78 8.14
N SER A 51 0.16 -3.91 9.17
CA SER A 51 -0.02 -3.18 10.43
C SER A 51 0.69 -1.82 10.40
N GLN A 52 0.25 -0.85 11.21
CA GLN A 52 0.97 0.42 11.36
C GLN A 52 2.38 0.22 11.97
N GLU A 53 2.53 -0.84 12.76
CA GLU A 53 3.77 -1.28 13.38
C GLU A 53 4.67 -2.01 12.38
N ASP A 54 4.11 -2.44 11.26
CA ASP A 54 4.80 -3.22 10.26
C ASP A 54 5.75 -2.34 9.46
N ILE A 55 6.94 -2.87 9.20
CA ILE A 55 7.97 -2.15 8.46
C ILE A 55 7.69 -2.35 6.98
N ILE A 56 7.40 -1.26 6.28
CA ILE A 56 7.35 -1.27 4.82
C ILE A 56 8.76 -1.28 4.23
N TYR A 57 8.94 -2.05 3.17
CA TYR A 57 10.24 -2.17 2.50
C TYR A 57 10.27 -1.41 1.17
N GLU A 58 11.47 -0.99 0.77
CA GLU A 58 11.67 -0.38 -0.53
C GLU A 58 11.22 -1.31 -1.66
N GLY A 59 10.49 -0.77 -2.62
CA GLY A 59 9.92 -1.52 -3.72
C GLY A 59 8.57 -2.18 -3.42
N GLN A 60 8.10 -2.17 -2.17
CA GLN A 60 6.75 -2.59 -1.82
C GLN A 60 5.71 -1.69 -2.50
N LEU A 61 4.64 -2.29 -3.00
CA LEU A 61 3.50 -1.55 -3.57
C LEU A 61 2.44 -1.40 -2.49
N LEU A 62 2.10 -0.15 -2.19
CA LEU A 62 1.01 0.22 -1.29
C LEU A 62 -0.17 0.75 -2.08
N LEU A 63 -1.33 0.16 -1.89
CA LEU A 63 -2.61 0.70 -2.31
C LEU A 63 -2.98 1.87 -1.40
N LEU A 64 -3.26 3.01 -2.02
CA LEU A 64 -3.72 4.21 -1.35
C LEU A 64 -5.24 4.38 -1.59
N PRO A 65 -6.00 4.80 -0.55
CA PRO A 65 -7.45 5.03 -0.65
C PRO A 65 -7.86 6.13 -1.64
#